data_AF-A0A2M7V506-F1
#
_entry.id   AF-A0A2M7V506-F1
#
_cell.length_a   1.000
_cell.length_b   1.000
_cell.length_c   1.000
_cell.angle_alpha   90.00
_cell.angle_beta   90.00
_cell.angle_gamma   90.00
#
_symmetry.space_group_name_H-M   'P 1'
#
loop_
_entity.id
_entity.type
_entity.pdbx_description
1 polymer ?
#
loop_
_entity_poly.entity_id
_entity_poly.type
_entity_poly.pdbx_seq_one_letter_code
_entity_poly.pdbx_strand_id
1 'polypeptide(L)'
;MKKLKLSFLQNELNRVSEWIRFSDKKSAFLSAYYSGIFLGIISYKDSVICSISKFQSWRLFFYIAVISIAAGLFILGMFFLISSVFPRLKNTNTDKSLFYFGNISKLKLIDYFNEMEKLTEDETKKQISEQIYTNSIIATQKMNYVKNSTKALFVLVIFVFILVLM
;
A
#
# COMPACT_ATOMS: atom_id res chain seq x y z
N MET A 1 -6.50 -18.34 -33.15
CA MET A 1 -6.43 -17.17 -32.24
C MET A 1 -5.62 -16.07 -32.93
N LYS A 2 -6.13 -14.84 -33.06
CA LYS A 2 -5.31 -13.71 -33.56
C LYS A 2 -4.09 -13.55 -32.65
N LYS A 3 -2.87 -13.61 -33.19
CA LYS A 3 -1.65 -13.33 -32.41
C LYS A 3 -1.80 -11.93 -31.80
N LEU A 4 -1.71 -11.85 -30.47
CA LEU A 4 -1.73 -10.57 -29.77
C LEU A 4 -0.52 -9.73 -30.23
N LYS A 5 -0.75 -8.44 -30.51
CA LYS A 5 0.32 -7.51 -30.90
C LYS A 5 1.20 -7.21 -29.68
N LEU A 6 2.51 -7.17 -29.86
CA LEU A 6 3.46 -6.84 -28.80
C LEU A 6 3.17 -5.46 -28.19
N SER A 7 2.80 -4.47 -29.02
CA SER A 7 2.43 -3.12 -28.59
C SER A 7 1.22 -3.10 -27.65
N PHE A 8 0.26 -4.02 -27.83
CA PHE A 8 -0.87 -4.14 -26.92
C PHE A 8 -0.42 -4.62 -25.53
N LEU A 9 0.47 -5.61 -25.46
CA LEU A 9 1.00 -6.11 -24.20
C LEU A 9 1.84 -5.05 -23.47
N GLN A 10 2.65 -4.27 -24.19
CA GLN A 10 3.40 -3.16 -23.60
C GLN A 10 2.47 -2.09 -23.01
N ASN A 11 1.40 -1.74 -23.73
CA ASN A 11 0.40 -0.79 -23.22
C ASN A 11 -0.32 -1.33 -21.97
N GLU A 12 -0.62 -2.63 -21.95
CA GLU A 12 -1.24 -3.26 -20.79
C GLU A 12 -0.30 -3.27 -19.57
N LEU A 13 0.97 -3.59 -19.78
CA LEU A 13 1.98 -3.54 -18.72
C LEU A 13 2.13 -2.13 -18.14
N ASN A 14 2.12 -1.11 -18.99
CA ASN A 14 2.14 0.30 -18.58
C ASN A 14 0.88 0.65 -17.77
N ARG A 15 -0.30 0.20 -18.21
CA ARG A 15 -1.56 0.42 -17.50
C ARG A 15 -1.54 -0.17 -16.10
N VAL A 16 -1.09 -1.42 -15.95
CA VAL A 16 -0.97 -2.07 -14.63
C VAL A 16 0.07 -1.37 -13.75
N SER A 17 1.19 -0.93 -14.32
CA SER A 17 2.20 -0.16 -13.58
C SER A 17 1.64 1.18 -13.09
N GLU A 18 0.79 1.85 -13.86
CA GLU A 18 0.11 3.07 -13.43
C GLU A 18 -0.88 2.81 -12.28
N TRP A 19 -1.56 1.65 -12.24
CA TRP A 19 -2.38 1.26 -11.09
C TRP A 19 -1.57 1.12 -9.79
N ILE A 20 -0.35 0.59 -9.87
CA ILE A 20 0.58 0.54 -8.74
C ILE A 20 0.91 1.97 -8.29
N ARG A 21 1.28 2.85 -9.23
CA ARG A 21 1.60 4.26 -8.92
C ARG A 21 0.41 5.01 -8.32
N PHE A 22 -0.80 4.74 -8.80
CA PHE A 22 -2.03 5.30 -8.25
C PHE A 22 -2.27 4.84 -6.81
N SER A 23 -2.00 3.57 -6.52
CA SER A 23 -2.03 3.06 -5.14
C SER A 23 -1.03 3.82 -4.26
N ASP A 24 0.21 4.00 -4.72
CA ASP A 24 1.25 4.69 -3.95
C ASP A 24 0.89 6.18 -3.71
N LYS A 25 0.28 6.86 -4.69
CA LYS A 25 -0.26 8.22 -4.52
C LYS A 25 -1.36 8.28 -3.44
N LYS A 26 -2.28 7.32 -3.43
CA LYS A 26 -3.32 7.23 -2.39
C LYS A 26 -2.72 6.98 -1.01
N SER A 27 -1.71 6.12 -0.90
CA SER A 27 -0.99 5.89 0.35
C SER A 27 -0.31 7.18 0.84
N ALA A 28 0.35 7.94 -0.05
CA ALA A 28 0.93 9.23 0.31
C ALA A 28 -0.12 10.25 0.77
N PHE A 29 -1.30 10.25 0.16
CA PHE A 29 -2.41 11.07 0.64
C PHE A 29 -2.89 10.64 2.03
N LEU A 30 -3.10 9.33 2.26
CA LEU A 30 -3.49 8.81 3.57
C LEU A 30 -2.45 9.10 4.65
N SER A 31 -1.15 9.02 4.34
CA SER A 31 -0.08 9.30 5.32
C SER A 31 -0.11 10.74 5.82
N ALA A 32 -0.50 11.71 4.98
CA ALA A 32 -0.71 13.08 5.41
C ALA A 32 -1.84 13.19 6.46
N TYR A 33 -2.96 12.48 6.27
CA TYR A 33 -4.06 12.45 7.24
C TYR A 33 -3.65 11.80 8.56
N TYR A 34 -2.99 10.65 8.52
CA TYR A 34 -2.49 9.99 9.73
C TYR A 34 -1.49 10.87 10.48
N SER A 35 -0.60 11.55 9.77
CA SER A 35 0.33 12.52 10.36
C SER A 35 -0.40 13.68 11.05
N GLY A 36 -1.46 14.22 10.43
CA GLY A 36 -2.28 15.28 11.02
C GLY A 36 -2.96 14.85 12.32
N ILE A 37 -3.54 13.64 12.34
CA ILE A 37 -4.15 13.08 13.56
C ILE A 37 -3.09 12.85 14.65
N PHE A 38 -1.93 12.31 14.27
CA PHE A 38 -0.83 12.06 15.20
C PHE A 38 -0.31 13.34 15.85
N LEU A 39 -0.10 14.40 15.06
CA LEU A 39 0.27 15.71 15.56
C LEU A 39 -0.81 16.28 16.50
N GLY A 40 -2.08 16.16 16.13
CA GLY A 40 -3.19 16.55 16.99
C GLY A 40 -3.15 15.86 18.35
N ILE A 41 -2.94 14.54 18.39
CA ILE A 41 -2.83 13.78 19.64
C ILE A 41 -1.69 14.31 20.51
N ILE A 42 -0.52 14.58 19.93
CA ILE A 42 0.63 15.13 20.66
C ILE A 42 0.30 16.51 21.24
N SER A 43 -0.34 17.39 20.47
CA SER A 43 -0.71 18.73 20.90
C SER A 43 -1.74 18.75 22.02
N TYR A 44 -2.69 17.80 22.03
CA TYR A 44 -3.77 17.75 23.03
C TYR A 44 -3.48 16.86 24.24
N LYS A 45 -2.28 16.24 24.33
CA LYS A 45 -1.96 15.26 25.39
C LYS A 45 -2.21 15.78 26.81
N ASP A 46 -1.84 17.02 27.09
CA ASP A 46 -1.92 17.59 28.44
C ASP A 46 -3.38 17.89 28.83
N SER A 47 -4.20 18.34 27.87
CA SER A 47 -5.64 18.53 28.05
C SER A 47 -6.37 17.21 28.32
N VAL A 48 -5.97 16.13 27.64
CA VAL A 48 -6.52 14.79 27.87
C VAL A 48 -6.20 14.31 29.28
N ILE A 49 -4.95 14.45 29.74
CA ILE A 49 -4.55 14.07 31.10
C ILE A 49 -5.34 14.85 32.16
N CYS A 50 -5.51 16.17 31.96
CA CYS A 50 -6.29 17.01 32.88
C CYS A 50 -7.79 16.69 32.88
N SER A 51 -8.33 16.19 31.77
CA SER A 51 -9.75 15.81 31.69
C SER A 51 -10.02 14.50 32.40
N ILE A 52 -9.10 13.53 32.29
CA ILE A 52 -9.18 12.23 32.98
C ILE A 52 -9.29 12.41 34.51
N SER A 53 -8.56 13.36 35.10
CA SER A 53 -8.61 13.58 36.55
C SER A 53 -9.92 14.19 37.07
N LYS A 54 -10.76 14.74 36.17
CA LYS A 54 -12.04 15.37 36.53
C LYS A 54 -13.24 14.43 36.40
N PHE A 55 -13.08 13.28 35.78
CA PHE A 55 -14.21 12.38 35.51
C PHE A 55 -14.57 11.48 36.71
N GLN A 56 -15.86 11.38 36.98
CA GLN A 56 -16.43 10.38 37.88
C GLN A 56 -16.28 8.96 37.27
N SER A 57 -16.19 7.92 38.12
CA SER A 57 -15.71 6.58 37.77
C SER A 57 -16.33 5.94 36.52
N TRP A 58 -17.65 6.07 36.29
CA TRP A 58 -18.30 5.50 35.10
C TRP A 58 -17.95 6.26 33.80
N ARG A 59 -17.92 7.60 33.86
CA ARG A 59 -17.56 8.44 32.69
C ARG A 59 -16.11 8.23 32.29
N LEU A 60 -15.24 8.04 33.28
CA LEU A 60 -13.84 7.71 33.07
C LEU A 60 -13.67 6.37 32.33
N PHE A 61 -14.40 5.33 32.74
CA PHE A 61 -14.36 4.03 32.05
C PHE A 61 -14.79 4.15 30.58
N PHE A 62 -15.89 4.86 30.31
CA PHE A 62 -16.37 5.08 28.95
C PHE A 62 -15.35 5.89 28.11
N TYR A 63 -14.79 6.96 28.67
CA TYR A 63 -13.77 7.78 27.98
C TYR A 63 -12.51 6.96 27.63
N ILE A 64 -11.99 6.16 28.57
CA ILE A 64 -10.84 5.28 28.34
C ILE A 64 -11.17 4.22 27.26
N ALA A 65 -12.38 3.66 27.26
CA ALA A 65 -12.80 2.71 26.24
C ALA A 65 -12.79 3.33 24.83
N VAL A 66 -13.36 4.54 24.66
CA VAL A 66 -13.39 5.26 23.39
C VAL A 66 -11.97 5.60 22.91
N ILE A 67 -11.10 6.09 23.80
CA ILE A 67 -9.68 6.35 23.47
C ILE A 67 -8.97 5.06 23.04
N SER A 68 -9.19 3.95 23.76
CA SER A 68 -8.52 2.68 23.46
C SER A 68 -8.93 2.16 22.08
N ILE A 69 -10.20 2.30 21.71
CA ILE A 69 -10.69 1.93 20.38
C ILE A 69 -10.08 2.85 19.31
N ALA A 70 -10.05 4.16 19.54
CA ALA A 70 -9.42 5.11 18.61
C ALA A 70 -7.93 4.79 18.40
N ALA A 71 -7.18 4.53 19.48
CA ALA A 71 -5.78 4.14 19.40
C ALA A 71 -5.58 2.83 18.62
N GLY A 72 -6.41 1.82 18.88
CA GLY A 72 -6.39 0.56 18.13
C GLY A 72 -6.65 0.74 16.63
N LEU A 73 -7.63 1.56 16.26
CA LEU A 73 -7.95 1.90 14.86
C LEU A 73 -6.80 2.67 14.19
N PHE A 74 -6.16 3.58 14.91
CA PHE A 74 -5.00 4.32 14.42
C PHE A 74 -3.84 3.37 14.09
N ILE A 75 -3.48 2.49 15.03
CA ILE A 75 -2.40 1.51 14.86
C ILE A 75 -2.71 0.55 13.71
N LEU A 76 -3.93 0.00 13.65
CA LEU A 76 -4.36 -0.90 12.59
C LEU A 76 -4.33 -0.21 11.21
N GLY A 77 -4.79 1.03 11.16
CA GLY A 77 -4.78 1.85 9.96
C GLY A 77 -3.37 2.16 9.43
N MET A 78 -2.45 2.48 10.33
CA MET A 78 -1.03 2.67 10.04
C MET A 78 -0.36 1.38 9.57
N PHE A 79 -0.69 0.24 10.19
CA PHE A 79 -0.19 -1.06 9.75
C PHE A 79 -0.56 -1.34 8.28
N PHE A 80 -1.82 -1.12 7.91
CA PHE A 80 -2.26 -1.29 6.52
C PHE A 80 -1.61 -0.26 5.58
N LEU A 81 -1.46 0.99 6.03
CA LEU A 81 -0.78 2.03 5.26
C LEU A 81 0.66 1.63 4.92
N ILE A 82 1.45 1.24 5.92
CA ILE A 82 2.85 0.81 5.73
C ILE A 82 2.91 -0.41 4.81
N SER A 83 2.01 -1.37 5.02
CA SER A 83 1.91 -2.58 4.18
C SER A 83 1.57 -2.31 2.72
N SER A 84 0.94 -1.17 2.42
CA SER A 84 0.62 -0.76 1.04
C SER A 84 1.84 -0.21 0.27
N VAL A 85 2.79 0.40 0.99
CA VAL A 85 4.00 1.01 0.41
C VAL A 85 5.18 0.04 0.41
N PHE A 86 5.17 -0.94 1.33
CA PHE A 86 6.26 -1.89 1.46
C PHE A 86 6.53 -2.63 0.13
N PRO A 87 7.80 -2.67 -0.34
CA PRO A 87 8.13 -3.23 -1.64
C PRO A 87 7.83 -4.73 -1.69
N ARG A 88 7.23 -5.17 -2.80
CA ARG A 88 6.93 -6.58 -3.07
C ARG A 88 7.75 -7.03 -4.26
N LEU A 89 8.79 -7.82 -3.98
CA LEU A 89 9.79 -8.24 -4.97
C LEU A 89 9.66 -9.71 -5.39
N LYS A 90 8.61 -10.40 -4.91
CA LYS A 90 8.42 -11.82 -5.20
C LYS A 90 7.86 -12.00 -6.61
N ASN A 91 8.70 -12.41 -7.54
CA ASN A 91 8.25 -13.03 -8.79
C ASN A 91 8.12 -14.53 -8.54
N THR A 92 6.89 -15.06 -8.49
CA THR A 92 6.65 -16.48 -8.18
C THR A 92 6.68 -17.40 -9.39
N ASN A 93 6.67 -16.85 -10.60
CA ASN A 93 6.32 -17.62 -11.78
C ASN A 93 7.53 -18.05 -12.60
N THR A 94 8.61 -17.25 -12.65
CA THR A 94 9.80 -17.55 -13.44
C THR A 94 11.06 -16.91 -12.88
N ASP A 95 12.14 -17.69 -12.82
CA ASP A 95 13.44 -17.25 -12.28
C ASP A 95 14.30 -16.45 -13.29
N LYS A 96 13.83 -16.25 -14.54
CA LYS A 96 14.67 -15.74 -15.64
C LYS A 96 14.02 -14.68 -16.56
N SER A 97 13.07 -13.89 -16.08
CA SER A 97 12.54 -12.78 -16.88
C SER A 97 13.61 -11.73 -17.16
N LEU A 98 13.92 -11.46 -18.43
CA LEU A 98 14.88 -10.43 -18.84
C LEU A 98 14.31 -9.01 -18.75
N PHE A 99 13.01 -8.87 -18.52
CA PHE A 99 12.35 -7.57 -18.27
C PHE A 99 12.16 -7.26 -16.78
N TYR A 100 12.49 -8.18 -15.87
CA TYR A 100 12.35 -7.95 -14.43
C TYR A 100 13.65 -7.40 -13.84
N PHE A 101 13.60 -6.18 -13.29
CA PHE A 101 14.78 -5.51 -12.75
C PHE A 101 15.53 -6.35 -11.70
N GLY A 102 14.83 -7.11 -10.86
CA GLY A 102 15.45 -7.94 -9.83
C GLY A 102 16.16 -9.20 -10.37
N ASN A 103 15.86 -9.60 -11.61
CA ASN A 103 16.63 -10.63 -12.30
C ASN A 103 17.80 -10.00 -13.08
N ILE A 104 17.55 -8.91 -13.80
CA ILE A 104 18.59 -8.17 -14.55
C ILE A 104 19.74 -7.77 -13.61
N SER A 105 19.44 -7.31 -12.39
CA SER A 105 20.45 -6.90 -11.41
C SER A 105 21.39 -8.01 -10.94
N LYS A 106 21.07 -9.28 -11.22
CA LYS A 106 21.88 -10.45 -10.86
C LYS A 106 22.75 -10.95 -12.02
N LEU A 107 22.53 -10.47 -13.24
CA LEU A 107 23.27 -10.86 -14.43
C LEU A 107 24.50 -9.95 -14.63
N LYS A 108 25.55 -10.48 -15.27
CA LYS A 108 26.59 -9.62 -15.83
C LYS A 108 26.05 -8.94 -17.07
N LEU A 109 26.56 -7.74 -17.37
CA LEU A 109 26.14 -6.96 -18.54
C LEU A 109 26.23 -7.76 -19.85
N ILE A 110 27.34 -8.48 -20.05
CA ILE A 110 27.56 -9.30 -21.25
C ILE A 110 26.55 -10.44 -21.36
N ASP A 111 26.22 -11.09 -20.24
CA ASP A 111 25.24 -12.17 -20.20
C ASP A 111 23.84 -11.64 -20.52
N TYR A 112 23.47 -10.48 -19.96
CA TYR A 112 22.20 -9.83 -20.27
C TYR A 112 22.07 -9.47 -21.76
N PHE A 113 23.10 -8.88 -22.36
CA PHE A 113 23.08 -8.58 -23.80
C PHE A 113 22.93 -9.84 -24.65
N ASN A 114 23.73 -10.87 -24.38
CA ASN A 114 23.68 -12.13 -25.11
C ASN A 114 22.31 -12.82 -25.01
N GLU A 115 21.67 -12.76 -23.85
CA GLU A 115 20.34 -13.34 -23.66
C GLU A 115 19.24 -12.49 -24.31
N MET A 116 19.37 -11.16 -24.33
CA MET A 116 18.43 -10.28 -25.03
C MET A 116 18.47 -10.45 -26.56
N GLU A 117 19.64 -10.64 -27.16
CA GLU A 117 19.77 -10.85 -28.61
C GLU A 117 19.14 -12.15 -29.08
N LYS A 118 19.11 -13.18 -28.21
CA LYS A 118 18.52 -14.49 -28.52
C LYS A 118 17.00 -14.50 -28.36
N LEU A 119 16.40 -13.44 -27.81
CA LEU A 119 14.99 -13.43 -27.44
C LEU A 119 14.08 -13.43 -28.67
N THR A 120 13.24 -14.45 -28.80
CA THR A 120 12.24 -14.50 -29.87
C THR A 120 11.04 -13.60 -29.56
N GLU A 121 10.26 -13.24 -30.58
CA GLU A 121 9.04 -12.43 -30.39
C GLU A 121 8.02 -13.15 -29.49
N ASP A 122 7.86 -14.47 -29.66
CA ASP A 122 6.91 -15.25 -28.87
C ASP A 122 7.38 -15.39 -27.39
N GLU A 123 8.68 -15.52 -27.13
CA GLU A 123 9.25 -15.45 -25.77
C GLU A 123 9.09 -14.06 -25.15
N THR A 124 9.31 -13.00 -25.93
CA THR A 124 9.09 -11.62 -25.49
C THR A 124 7.64 -11.43 -25.02
N LYS A 125 6.67 -11.86 -25.83
CA LYS A 125 5.24 -11.79 -25.47
C LYS A 125 4.94 -12.57 -24.20
N LYS A 126 5.53 -13.76 -24.04
CA LYS A 126 5.37 -14.58 -22.83
C LYS A 126 5.88 -13.84 -21.60
N GLN A 127 7.12 -13.33 -21.63
CA GLN A 127 7.71 -12.63 -20.48
C GLN A 127 6.94 -11.35 -20.13
N ILE A 128 6.48 -10.56 -21.10
CA ILE A 128 5.65 -9.37 -20.82
C ILE A 128 4.31 -9.78 -20.21
N SER A 129 3.68 -10.87 -20.69
CA SER A 129 2.43 -11.39 -20.12
C SER A 129 2.61 -11.82 -18.66
N GLU A 130 3.75 -12.44 -18.34
CA GLU A 130 4.11 -12.78 -16.96
C GLU A 130 4.26 -11.52 -16.09
N GLN A 131 4.89 -10.45 -16.60
CA GLN A 131 5.00 -9.18 -15.89
C GLN A 131 3.62 -8.52 -15.66
N ILE A 132 2.73 -8.55 -16.65
CA ILE A 132 1.35 -8.05 -16.51
C ILE A 132 0.64 -8.80 -15.37
N TYR A 133 0.73 -10.13 -15.34
CA TYR A 133 0.11 -10.95 -14.31
C TYR A 133 0.67 -10.63 -12.92
N THR A 134 1.99 -10.67 -12.76
CA THR A 134 2.67 -10.40 -11.48
C THR A 134 2.37 -8.98 -10.99
N ASN A 135 2.46 -7.97 -11.86
CA ASN A 135 2.15 -6.59 -11.48
C ASN A 135 0.67 -6.40 -11.15
N SER A 136 -0.24 -7.15 -11.76
CA SER A 136 -1.67 -7.10 -11.44
C SER A 136 -1.96 -7.63 -10.04
N ILE A 137 -1.27 -8.71 -9.64
CA ILE A 137 -1.34 -9.22 -8.25
C ILE A 137 -0.82 -8.16 -7.28
N ILE A 138 0.33 -7.55 -7.56
CA ILE A 138 0.92 -6.51 -6.71
C ILE A 138 -0.03 -5.31 -6.60
N ALA A 139 -0.56 -4.82 -7.71
CA ALA A 139 -1.52 -3.71 -7.76
C ALA A 139 -2.77 -4.01 -6.92
N THR A 140 -3.35 -5.20 -7.09
CA THR A 140 -4.54 -5.63 -6.35
C THR A 140 -4.28 -5.67 -4.85
N GLN A 141 -3.16 -6.26 -4.44
CA GLN A 141 -2.78 -6.34 -3.03
C GLN A 141 -2.58 -4.95 -2.43
N LYS A 142 -1.77 -4.08 -3.07
CA LYS A 142 -1.55 -2.71 -2.60
C LYS A 142 -2.87 -1.93 -2.47
N MET A 143 -3.75 -2.04 -3.45
CA MET A 143 -5.06 -1.38 -3.42
C MET A 143 -5.95 -1.89 -2.28
N ASN A 144 -5.88 -3.18 -1.94
CA ASN A 144 -6.59 -3.74 -0.79
C ASN A 144 -6.06 -3.18 0.54
N TYR A 145 -4.75 -3.02 0.69
CA TYR A 145 -4.17 -2.35 1.86
C TYR A 145 -4.61 -0.89 1.97
N VAL A 146 -4.59 -0.15 0.85
CA VAL A 146 -5.12 1.23 0.80
C VAL A 146 -6.59 1.26 1.22
N LYS A 147 -7.42 0.35 0.71
CA LYS A 147 -8.84 0.24 1.08
C LYS A 147 -9.02 0.00 2.58
N ASN A 148 -8.26 -0.93 3.17
CA ASN A 148 -8.38 -1.24 4.59
C ASN A 148 -7.87 -0.10 5.48
N SER A 149 -6.77 0.56 5.10
CA SER A 149 -6.29 1.77 5.77
C SER A 149 -7.33 2.90 5.71
N THR A 150 -7.93 3.13 4.53
CA THR A 150 -9.01 4.12 4.35
C THR A 150 -10.22 3.83 5.26
N LYS A 151 -10.64 2.57 5.36
CA LYS A 151 -11.74 2.16 6.25
C LYS A 151 -11.40 2.43 7.72
N ALA A 152 -10.20 2.05 8.16
CA ALA A 152 -9.74 2.29 9.52
C ALA A 152 -9.70 3.80 9.83
N LEU A 153 -9.20 4.62 8.90
CA LEU A 153 -9.20 6.08 9.02
C LEU A 153 -10.62 6.66 9.15
N PHE A 154 -11.57 6.19 8.34
CA PHE A 154 -12.95 6.67 8.40
C PHE A 154 -13.60 6.39 9.75
N VAL A 155 -13.45 5.17 10.27
CA VAL A 155 -13.96 4.81 11.60
C VAL A 155 -13.22 5.59 12.69
N LEU A 156 -11.90 5.74 12.58
CA LEU A 156 -11.10 6.53 13.51
C LEU A 156 -11.61 7.98 13.63
N VAL A 157 -11.93 8.64 12.51
CA VAL A 157 -12.45 10.01 12.53
C VAL A 157 -13.75 10.11 13.31
N ILE A 158 -14.64 9.11 13.23
CA ILE A 158 -15.88 9.07 14.02
C ILE A 158 -15.55 9.01 15.52
N PHE A 159 -14.61 8.14 15.93
CA PHE A 159 -14.21 8.03 17.34
C PHE A 159 -13.50 9.29 17.85
N VAL A 160 -12.65 9.91 17.03
CA VAL A 160 -12.02 11.19 17.37
C VAL A 160 -13.08 12.28 17.55
N PHE A 161 -14.09 12.31 16.67
CA PHE A 161 -15.19 13.27 16.81
C PHE A 161 -15.99 13.06 18.10
N ILE A 162 -16.29 11.81 18.47
CA ILE A 162 -16.92 11.48 19.75
C ILE A 162 -16.06 11.97 20.92
N LEU A 163 -14.74 11.74 20.89
CA LEU A 163 -13.82 12.20 21.95
C LEU A 163 -13.78 13.71 22.11
N VAL A 164 -13.94 14.46 21.01
CA VAL A 164 -13.97 15.93 21.05
C VAL A 164 -15.29 16.46 21.62
N LEU A 165 -16.39 15.72 21.46
CA LEU A 165 -17.71 16.11 21.96
C LEU A 165 -17.97 15.72 23.43
N MET A 166 -17.13 14.86 24.01
CA MET A 166 -17.24 14.39 25.40
C MET A 166 -16.54 15.32 26.38
#